data_AF-A0A0R3LTZ5-F1
#
_entry.id   AF-A0A0R3LTZ5-F1
#
_cell.length_a   1.000
_cell.length_b   1.000
_cell.length_c   1.000
_cell.angle_alpha   90.00
_cell.angle_beta   90.00
_cell.angle_gamma   90.00
#
_symmetry.space_group_name_H-M   'P 1'
#
loop_
_entity.id
_entity.type
_entity.pdbx_description
1 polymer ?
#
loop_
_entity_poly.entity_id
_entity_poly.type
_entity_poly.pdbx_seq_one_letter_code
_entity_poly.pdbx_strand_id
1 'polypeptide(L)'
;MSFFPINRLQRIKDLRRVLTDRWGPRLPNNETGRVLLAIVIDHALLIARDLAERMALQLLPEISDAEIAYMIDKAGDGRMWGPQALANAIGLTEATRVRLQVTTIGATDCTTSQRRNRNLKRRRLAKLNAAVTASPVIDAT
;
A
#
# COMPACT_ATOMS: atom_id res chain seq x y z
N MET A 1 2.00 17.68 11.68
CA MET A 1 1.88 16.43 10.89
C MET A 1 2.94 16.47 9.79
N SER A 2 3.94 15.59 9.80
CA SER A 2 4.98 15.57 8.78
C SER A 2 4.41 15.03 7.46
N PHE A 3 4.21 15.93 6.50
CA PHE A 3 3.77 15.62 5.14
C PHE A 3 4.97 15.10 4.34
N PHE A 4 5.33 13.82 4.54
CA PHE A 4 6.32 13.20 3.64
C PHE A 4 5.69 13.08 2.25
N PRO A 5 6.36 13.55 1.18
CA PRO A 5 5.84 13.39 -0.17
C PRO A 5 5.70 11.90 -0.47
N ILE A 6 4.45 11.42 -0.54
CA ILE A 6 4.18 10.03 -0.89
C ILE A 6 4.53 9.88 -2.38
N ASN A 7 5.49 9.00 -2.67
CA ASN A 7 5.75 8.58 -4.04
C ASN A 7 4.49 7.89 -4.60
N ARG A 8 3.74 8.60 -5.45
CA ARG A 8 2.44 8.16 -5.99
C ARG A 8 2.57 6.87 -6.81
N LEU A 9 3.66 6.72 -7.56
CA LEU A 9 3.94 5.48 -8.30
C LEU A 9 4.18 4.30 -7.35
N GLN A 10 4.96 4.52 -6.28
CA GLN A 10 5.17 3.47 -5.28
C GLN A 10 3.88 3.11 -4.55
N ARG A 11 3.00 4.09 -4.29
CA ARG A 11 1.68 3.86 -3.69
C ARG A 11 0.82 2.94 -4.56
N ILE A 12 0.74 3.18 -5.86
CA ILE A 12 0.00 2.33 -6.79
C ILE A 12 0.60 0.92 -6.84
N LYS A 13 1.94 0.80 -6.89
CA LYS A 13 2.62 -0.52 -6.84
C LYS A 13 2.27 -1.29 -5.57
N ASP A 14 2.33 -0.63 -4.42
CA ASP A 14 1.98 -1.23 -3.13
C ASP A 14 0.50 -1.65 -3.10
N LEU A 15 -0.41 -0.79 -3.59
CA LEU A 15 -1.84 -1.11 -3.68
C LEU A 15 -2.07 -2.33 -4.57
N ARG A 16 -1.48 -2.38 -5.77
CA ARG A 16 -1.56 -3.55 -6.66
C ARG A 16 -1.07 -4.82 -5.99
N ARG A 17 0.06 -4.79 -5.28
CA ARG A 17 0.55 -5.97 -4.53
C ARG A 17 -0.47 -6.48 -3.52
N VAL A 18 -1.09 -5.59 -2.75
CA VAL A 18 -2.11 -5.97 -1.77
C VAL A 18 -3.35 -6.55 -2.44
N LEU A 19 -3.85 -5.91 -3.50
CA LEU A 19 -5.02 -6.40 -4.23
C LEU A 19 -4.73 -7.77 -4.86
N THR A 20 -3.56 -7.93 -5.48
CA THR A 20 -3.14 -9.19 -6.11
C THR A 20 -2.93 -10.33 -5.12
N ASP A 21 -2.38 -10.05 -3.94
CA ASP A 21 -2.24 -11.05 -2.89
C ASP A 21 -3.58 -11.61 -2.40
N ARG A 22 -4.63 -10.78 -2.36
CA ARG A 22 -5.93 -11.18 -1.80
C ARG A 22 -6.91 -11.73 -2.83
N TRP A 23 -6.94 -11.17 -4.05
CA TRP A 23 -7.93 -11.51 -5.07
C TRP A 23 -7.31 -12.02 -6.38
N GLY A 24 -5.98 -12.07 -6.47
CA GLY A 24 -5.28 -12.42 -7.71
C GLY A 24 -5.22 -11.24 -8.68
N PRO A 25 -4.91 -11.48 -9.97
CA PRO A 25 -4.66 -10.40 -10.92
C PRO A 25 -5.87 -9.53 -11.24
N ARG A 26 -7.09 -9.97 -10.88
CA ARG A 26 -8.36 -9.29 -11.16
C ARG A 26 -9.16 -9.11 -9.88
N LEU A 27 -9.94 -8.03 -9.83
CA LEU A 27 -10.93 -7.78 -8.80
C LEU A 27 -12.20 -8.59 -9.11
N PRO A 28 -12.97 -8.97 -8.07
CA PRO A 28 -14.25 -9.63 -8.29
C PRO A 28 -15.24 -8.67 -8.98
N ASN A 29 -16.03 -9.16 -9.95
CA ASN A 29 -17.09 -8.37 -10.59
C ASN A 29 -18.34 -8.27 -9.70
N ASN A 30 -18.18 -7.57 -8.57
CA ASN A 30 -19.24 -7.29 -7.61
C ASN A 30 -19.06 -5.89 -7.01
N GLU A 31 -19.88 -5.54 -6.02
CA GLU A 31 -19.79 -4.24 -5.33
C GLU A 31 -18.44 -4.04 -4.65
N THR A 32 -17.89 -5.07 -4.01
CA THR A 32 -16.57 -4.98 -3.35
C THR A 32 -15.47 -4.66 -4.36
N GLY A 33 -15.47 -5.31 -5.53
CA GLY A 33 -14.52 -4.99 -6.60
C GLY A 33 -14.65 -3.56 -7.10
N ARG A 34 -15.87 -3.04 -7.24
CA ARG A 34 -16.11 -1.63 -7.64
C ARG A 34 -15.60 -0.64 -6.61
N VAL A 35 -15.79 -0.90 -5.32
CA VAL A 35 -15.24 -0.06 -4.23
C VAL A 35 -13.71 -0.04 -4.26
N LEU A 36 -13.08 -1.20 -4.44
CA LEU A 36 -11.61 -1.30 -4.53
C LEU A 36 -11.09 -0.64 -5.79
N LEU A 37 -11.81 -0.78 -6.91
CA LEU A 37 -11.46 -0.11 -8.17
C LEU A 37 -11.56 1.42 -8.03
N ALA A 38 -12.57 1.94 -7.34
CA ALA A 38 -12.67 3.39 -7.08
C ALA A 38 -11.44 3.92 -6.34
N ILE A 39 -10.94 3.18 -5.34
CA ILE A 39 -9.70 3.53 -4.62
C ILE A 39 -8.49 3.52 -5.57
N VAL A 40 -8.42 2.56 -6.50
CA VAL A 40 -7.34 2.53 -7.50
C VAL A 40 -7.41 3.73 -8.44
N ILE A 41 -8.62 4.06 -8.93
CA ILE A 41 -8.89 5.20 -9.80
C ILE A 41 -8.48 6.50 -9.13
N ASP A 42 -8.83 6.72 -7.86
CA ASP A 42 -8.40 7.88 -7.07
C ASP A 42 -6.88 8.10 -7.15
N HIS A 43 -6.09 7.03 -6.99
CA HIS A 43 -4.64 7.12 -6.99
C HIS A 43 -4.06 7.27 -8.40
N ALA A 44 -4.69 6.65 -9.40
CA ALA A 44 -4.26 6.73 -10.78
C ALA A 44 -4.50 8.13 -11.37
N LEU A 45 -5.64 8.76 -11.06
CA LEU A 45 -5.98 10.12 -11.50
C LEU A 45 -5.02 11.19 -10.98
N LEU A 46 -4.47 10.99 -9.77
CA LEU A 46 -3.39 11.82 -9.25
C LEU A 46 -2.08 11.71 -10.06
N ILE A 47 -2.00 10.83 -11.05
CA ILE A 47 -0.86 10.69 -11.95
C ILE A 47 -1.28 11.08 -13.37
N ALA A 48 -2.27 10.37 -13.92
CA ALA A 48 -2.82 10.63 -15.24
C ALA A 48 -4.15 9.90 -15.47
N ARG A 49 -5.03 10.47 -16.30
CA ARG A 49 -6.34 9.89 -16.63
C ARG A 49 -6.23 8.56 -17.39
N ASP A 50 -5.35 8.48 -18.39
CA ASP A 50 -5.11 7.26 -19.17
C ASP A 50 -4.64 6.10 -18.30
N LEU A 51 -3.93 6.38 -17.20
CA LEU A 51 -3.54 5.37 -16.24
C LEU A 51 -4.75 4.80 -15.50
N ALA A 52 -5.71 5.64 -15.12
CA ALA A 52 -6.93 5.21 -14.44
C ALA A 52 -7.76 4.28 -15.32
N GLU A 53 -7.96 4.65 -16.59
CA GLU A 53 -8.68 3.83 -17.58
C GLU A 53 -7.98 2.48 -17.81
N ARG A 54 -6.66 2.51 -18.07
CA ARG A 54 -5.88 1.26 -18.25
C ARG A 54 -5.93 0.37 -17.02
N MET A 55 -5.85 0.94 -15.82
CA MET A 55 -5.93 0.15 -14.58
C MET A 55 -7.32 -0.44 -14.35
N ALA A 56 -8.37 0.29 -14.70
CA ALA A 56 -9.74 -0.22 -14.59
C ALA A 56 -9.94 -1.46 -15.48
N LEU A 57 -9.58 -1.38 -16.75
CA LEU A 57 -9.68 -2.50 -17.69
C LEU A 57 -8.76 -3.68 -17.31
N GLN A 58 -7.59 -3.41 -16.73
CA GLN A 58 -6.68 -4.47 -16.26
C GLN A 58 -7.24 -5.22 -15.05
N LEU A 59 -7.81 -4.49 -14.08
CA LEU A 59 -8.25 -5.07 -12.81
C LEU A 59 -9.66 -5.63 -12.89
N LEU A 60 -10.52 -5.07 -13.73
CA LEU A 60 -11.91 -5.50 -13.87
C LEU A 60 -12.33 -5.46 -15.36
N PRO A 61 -11.90 -6.42 -16.20
CA PRO A 61 -12.15 -6.40 -17.65
C PRO A 61 -13.63 -6.39 -18.04
N GLU A 62 -14.50 -6.86 -17.16
CA GLU A 62 -15.95 -6.91 -17.37
C GLU A 62 -16.65 -5.58 -17.11
N ILE A 63 -15.94 -4.55 -16.65
CA ILE A 63 -16.48 -3.20 -16.47
C ILE A 63 -16.78 -2.55 -17.82
N SER A 64 -17.90 -1.85 -17.92
CA SER A 64 -18.23 -1.10 -19.14
C SER A 64 -17.47 0.23 -19.21
N ASP A 65 -17.22 0.73 -20.42
CA ASP A 65 -16.60 2.05 -20.62
C ASP A 65 -17.42 3.17 -19.99
N ALA A 66 -18.75 3.07 -20.02
CA ALA A 66 -19.65 4.03 -19.37
C ALA A 66 -19.48 4.04 -17.84
N GLU A 67 -19.29 2.87 -17.23
CA GLU A 67 -19.04 2.75 -15.79
C GLU A 67 -17.65 3.28 -15.41
N ILE A 68 -16.62 3.02 -16.22
CA ILE A 68 -15.29 3.64 -16.04
C ILE A 68 -15.41 5.16 -16.09
N ALA A 69 -16.07 5.70 -17.12
CA ALA A 69 -16.26 7.14 -17.29
C ALA A 69 -16.98 7.76 -16.09
N TYR A 70 -18.06 7.11 -15.61
CA TYR A 70 -18.77 7.53 -14.41
C TYR A 70 -17.89 7.53 -13.16
N MET A 71 -17.08 6.49 -12.95
CA MET A 71 -16.17 6.41 -11.80
C MET A 71 -15.08 7.49 -11.85
N ILE A 72 -14.55 7.78 -13.03
CA ILE A 72 -13.55 8.85 -13.23
C ILE A 72 -14.18 10.22 -12.97
N ASP A 73 -15.36 10.49 -13.53
CA ASP A 73 -16.08 11.75 -13.33
C ASP A 73 -16.37 11.97 -11.83
N LYS A 74 -16.87 10.93 -11.15
CA LYS A 74 -17.13 10.97 -9.70
C LYS A 74 -15.87 11.20 -8.86
N ALA A 75 -14.71 10.73 -9.31
CA ALA A 75 -13.45 10.90 -8.61
C ALA A 75 -12.81 12.28 -8.85
N GLY A 76 -13.20 13.00 -9.90
CA GLY A 76 -12.64 14.31 -10.26
C GLY A 76 -11.13 14.22 -10.51
N ASP A 77 -10.34 15.03 -9.79
CA ASP A 77 -8.87 15.01 -9.86
C ASP A 77 -8.23 13.82 -9.10
N GLY A 78 -9.06 12.95 -8.52
CA GLY A 78 -8.65 11.85 -7.66
C GLY A 78 -8.43 12.28 -6.20
N ARG A 79 -8.61 11.32 -5.28
CA ARG A 79 -8.46 11.57 -3.84
C ARG A 79 -7.07 11.23 -3.30
N MET A 80 -6.52 12.12 -2.48
CA MET A 80 -5.35 11.79 -1.66
C MET A 80 -5.74 10.95 -0.44
N TRP A 81 -5.15 9.76 -0.33
CA TRP A 81 -5.36 8.87 0.80
C TRP A 81 -4.19 8.90 1.79
N GLY A 82 -4.49 9.25 3.04
CA GLY A 82 -3.56 9.05 4.15
C GLY A 82 -3.21 7.56 4.32
N PRO A 83 -1.99 7.20 4.77
CA PRO A 83 -1.58 5.80 4.93
C PRO A 83 -2.57 4.97 5.77
N GLN A 84 -3.05 5.51 6.90
CA GLN A 84 -3.96 4.79 7.79
C GLN A 84 -5.38 4.69 7.21
N ALA A 85 -5.88 5.78 6.63
CA ALA A 85 -7.19 5.77 5.98
C ALA A 85 -7.25 4.72 4.86
N LEU A 86 -6.20 4.63 4.04
CA LEU A 86 -6.12 3.60 3.00
C LEU A 86 -6.04 2.20 3.57
N ALA A 87 -5.24 1.99 4.63
CA ALA A 87 -5.12 0.69 5.26
C ALA A 87 -6.46 0.19 5.81
N ASN A 88 -7.24 1.07 6.41
CA ASN A 88 -8.59 0.78 6.91
C ASN A 88 -9.52 0.44 5.74
N ALA A 89 -9.50 1.23 4.67
CA ALA A 89 -10.35 0.99 3.50
C ALA A 89 -10.09 -0.36 2.82
N ILE A 90 -8.84 -0.82 2.77
CA ILE A 90 -8.48 -2.11 2.14
C ILE A 90 -8.28 -3.25 3.15
N GLY A 91 -8.47 -3.00 4.45
CA GLY A 91 -8.26 -3.99 5.51
C GLY A 91 -6.84 -4.59 5.54
N LEU A 92 -5.80 -3.77 5.40
CA LEU A 92 -4.41 -4.25 5.39
C LEU A 92 -3.87 -4.42 6.82
N THR A 93 -3.48 -5.63 7.21
CA THR A 93 -2.83 -5.90 8.51
C THR A 93 -1.32 -5.66 8.46
N GLU A 94 -0.69 -5.49 9.61
CA GLU A 94 0.75 -5.30 9.76
C GLU A 94 1.51 -6.54 9.28
N ALA A 95 1.00 -7.73 9.59
CA ALA A 95 1.58 -9.00 9.13
C ALA A 95 1.63 -9.06 7.60
N THR A 96 0.51 -8.77 6.93
CA THR A 96 0.45 -8.74 5.47
C THR A 96 1.29 -7.61 4.90
N ARG A 97 1.27 -6.41 5.52
CA ARG A 97 2.09 -5.28 5.07
C ARG A 97 3.58 -5.64 5.05
N VAL A 98 4.07 -6.28 6.12
CA VAL A 98 5.47 -6.69 6.22
C VAL A 98 5.78 -7.80 5.22
N ARG A 99 4.93 -8.83 5.12
CA ARG A 99 5.10 -9.93 4.17
C ARG A 99 5.19 -9.45 2.71
N LEU A 100 4.36 -8.48 2.33
CA LEU A 100 4.31 -7.91 0.98
C LEU A 100 5.26 -6.73 0.76
N GLN A 101 6.07 -6.37 1.76
CA GLN A 101 7.00 -5.23 1.73
C GLN A 101 6.31 -3.91 1.32
N VAL A 102 5.07 -3.71 1.78
CA VAL A 102 4.31 -2.48 1.53
C VAL A 102 4.84 -1.39 2.45
N THR A 103 5.27 -0.28 1.86
CA THR A 103 5.98 0.80 2.59
C THR A 103 5.15 2.07 2.70
N THR A 104 4.22 2.27 1.78
CA THR A 104 3.45 3.50 1.69
C THR A 104 2.11 3.43 2.43
N ILE A 105 1.54 2.24 2.62
CA ILE A 105 0.22 2.03 3.24
C ILE A 105 0.37 1.75 4.75
N GLY A 106 -0.62 2.19 5.54
CA GLY A 106 -0.74 1.90 6.97
C GLY A 106 -1.05 0.43 7.25
N ALA A 107 -1.52 0.14 8.46
CA ALA A 107 -2.02 -1.18 8.84
C ALA A 107 -3.16 -1.01 9.85
N THR A 108 -4.19 -1.84 9.79
CA THR A 108 -5.42 -1.70 10.59
C THR A 108 -5.23 -2.09 12.05
N ASP A 109 -4.35 -3.05 12.32
CA ASP A 109 -4.10 -3.69 13.61
C ASP A 109 -2.92 -3.09 14.39
N CYS A 110 -2.31 -2.02 13.88
CA CYS A 110 -1.18 -1.34 14.51
C CYS A 110 -1.29 0.17 14.33
N THR A 111 -1.32 0.90 15.44
CA THR A 111 -1.24 2.37 15.41
C THR A 111 0.14 2.82 14.92
N THR A 112 0.22 4.04 14.39
CA THR A 112 1.48 4.68 13.99
C THR A 112 2.53 4.64 15.12
N SER A 113 2.09 4.84 16.37
CA SER A 113 2.95 4.80 17.56
C SER A 113 3.53 3.40 17.80
N GLN A 114 2.68 2.37 17.74
CA GLN A 114 3.11 0.97 17.91
C GLN A 114 4.11 0.56 16.82
N ARG A 115 3.89 1.01 15.57
CA ARG A 115 4.84 0.77 14.47
C ARG A 115 6.19 1.45 14.70
N ARG A 116 6.20 2.71 15.13
CA ARG A 116 7.43 3.45 15.44
C ARG A 116 8.23 2.76 16.54
N ASN A 117 7.58 2.36 17.63
CA ASN A 117 8.23 1.67 18.74
C ASN A 117 8.82 0.32 18.32
N ARG A 118 8.12 -0.43 17.46
CA ARG A 118 8.63 -1.71 16.91
C ARG A 118 9.86 -1.48 16.04
N ASN A 119 9.83 -0.47 15.16
CA ASN A 119 10.98 -0.13 14.33
C ASN A 119 12.19 0.33 15.16
N LEU A 120 11.96 1.11 16.23
CA LEU A 120 13.03 1.50 17.16
C LEU A 120 13.63 0.28 17.86
N LYS A 121 12.79 -0.65 18.35
CA LYS A 121 13.25 -1.91 18.95
C LYS A 121 14.08 -2.74 17.97
N ARG A 122 13.61 -2.93 16.73
CA ARG A 122 14.35 -3.66 15.68
C ARG A 122 15.69 -3.01 15.37
N ARG A 123 15.75 -1.67 15.25
CA ARG A 123 16.99 -0.93 15.01
C ARG A 123 17.98 -1.08 16.18
N ARG A 124 17.49 -1.03 17.42
CA ARG A 124 18.33 -1.26 18.60
C ARG A 124 18.89 -2.67 18.64
N LEU A 125 18.06 -3.69 18.39
CA LEU A 125 18.50 -5.09 18.33
C LEU A 125 19.52 -5.34 17.21
N ALA A 126 19.29 -4.79 16.02
CA ALA A 126 20.24 -4.90 14.91
C ALA A 126 21.60 -4.28 15.24
N LYS A 127 21.62 -3.11 15.92
CA LYS A 127 22.86 -2.49 16.40
C LYS A 127 23.58 -3.34 17.45
N LEU A 128 22.84 -3.89 18.42
CA LEU A 128 23.42 -4.78 19.44
C LEU A 128 24.03 -6.03 18.82
N ASN A 129 23.30 -6.70 17.92
CA ASN A 129 23.81 -7.89 17.24
C ASN A 129 25.05 -7.58 16.40
N ALA A 130 25.05 -6.45 15.67
CA ALA A 130 26.23 -6.02 14.90
C ALA A 130 27.45 -5.77 15.80
N ALA A 131 27.26 -5.19 16.99
CA ALA A 131 28.34 -4.97 17.95
C ALA A 131 28.88 -6.29 18.53
N VAL A 132 28.01 -7.25 18.84
CA VAL A 132 28.41 -8.58 19.32
C VAL A 132 29.22 -9.34 18.26
N THR A 133 28.80 -9.28 16.99
CA THR A 133 29.54 -9.93 15.89
C THR A 133 30.84 -9.22 15.52
N ALA A 134 31.01 -7.96 15.91
CA ALA A 134 32.21 -7.17 15.61
C ALA A 134 33.29 -7.25 16.70
N SER A 135 33.02 -7.91 17.84
CA SER A 135 34.05 -8.23 18.83
C SER A 135 34.86 -9.44 18.33
N PRO A 136 36.15 -9.27 17.99
CA PRO A 136 36.98 -10.39 17.57
C PRO A 136 37.19 -11.32 18.77
N VAL A 137 37.05 -12.62 18.54
CA VAL A 137 37.47 -13.65 19.48
C VAL A 137 38.96 -13.42 19.72
N ILE A 138 39.29 -12.95 20.91
CA ILE A 138 40.68 -12.82 21.36
C ILE A 138 41.05 -14.24 21.78
N ASP A 139 41.56 -15.03 20.84
CA ASP A 139 42.18 -16.32 21.14
C ASP A 139 43.42 -16.04 22.01
N ALA A 140 43.25 -16.24 23.30
CA ALA A 140 44.34 -16.22 24.27
C ALA A 140 45.03 -17.59 24.24
N THR A 141 46.10 -17.69 23.46
CA THR A 141 47.14 -18.73 23.58
C THR A 141 48.22 -18.31 24.55
#